data_AF-A0A932HKW9-F1
#
_entry.id   AF-A0A932HKW9-F1
#
_cell.length_a   1.000
_cell.length_b   1.000
_cell.length_c   1.000
_cell.angle_alpha   90.00
_cell.angle_beta   90.00
_cell.angle_gamma   90.00
#
_symmetry.space_group_name_H-M   'P 1'
#
loop_
_entity.id
_entity.type
_entity.pdbx_description
1 polymer ?
#
loop_
_entity_poly.entity_id
_entity_poly.type
_entity_poly.pdbx_seq_one_letter_code
_entity_poly.pdbx_strand_id
1 'polypeptide(L)'
;MSAFLNPRGHPARLISRWRARALRVITSSPLLDELARVLARPRLQRVRPFTQTEAHLYIMMIQAGANVITPTGQLQVCRDATDDLVLETALLGRAKYVVSRQVRDVKYGT
;
A
#
# COMPACT_ATOMS: atom_id res chain seq x y z
N MET A 1 8.53 -9.51 0.62
CA MET A 1 7.36 -10.28 0.11
C MET A 1 6.11 -9.82 0.84
N SER A 2 4.97 -9.61 0.17
CA SER A 2 3.68 -9.19 0.78
C SER A 2 3.06 -10.28 1.66
N ALA A 3 2.24 -9.90 2.64
CA ALA A 3 1.51 -10.83 3.51
C ALA A 3 0.59 -11.77 2.72
N PHE A 4 0.06 -11.28 1.59
CA PHE A 4 -0.74 -12.08 0.66
C PHE A 4 0.01 -13.30 0.11
N LEU A 5 1.32 -13.17 -0.13
CA LEU A 5 2.15 -14.23 -0.70
C LEU A 5 2.75 -15.16 0.38
N ASN A 6 3.03 -14.59 1.56
CA ASN A 6 3.55 -15.31 2.71
C ASN A 6 2.79 -14.92 3.99
N PRO A 7 1.76 -15.69 4.38
CA PRO A 7 0.92 -15.42 5.54
C PRO A 7 1.63 -15.63 6.88
N ARG A 8 2.93 -15.99 6.90
CA ARG A 8 3.77 -16.10 8.11
C ARG A 8 4.98 -15.16 8.11
N GLY A 9 5.16 -14.36 7.05
CA GLY A 9 6.28 -13.41 6.93
C GLY A 9 6.09 -12.11 7.72
N HIS A 10 7.12 -11.24 7.74
CA HIS A 10 7.08 -9.91 8.37
C HIS A 10 5.79 -9.09 8.08
N PRO A 11 5.28 -9.00 6.84
CA PRO A 11 4.04 -8.28 6.59
C PRO A 11 2.78 -9.00 7.09
N ALA A 12 2.79 -10.32 7.27
CA ALA A 12 1.66 -11.00 7.92
C ALA A 12 1.55 -10.64 9.41
N ARG A 13 2.69 -10.38 10.07
CA ARG A 13 2.72 -9.83 11.43
C ARG A 13 2.11 -8.43 11.49
N LEU A 14 2.36 -7.60 10.47
CA LEU A 14 1.73 -6.28 10.34
C LEU A 14 0.21 -6.40 10.21
N ILE A 15 -0.28 -7.34 9.38
CA ILE A 15 -1.71 -7.64 9.25
C ILE A 15 -2.31 -8.13 10.57
N SER A 16 -1.61 -9.00 11.31
CA SER A 16 -2.11 -9.49 12.60
C SER A 16 -2.31 -8.37 13.62
N ARG A 17 -1.37 -7.41 13.70
CA ARG A 17 -1.47 -6.23 14.58
C ARG A 17 -2.54 -5.26 14.13
N TRP A 18 -2.72 -5.09 12.83
CA TRP A 18 -3.83 -4.31 12.28
C TRP A 18 -5.19 -4.92 12.61
N ARG A 19 -5.34 -6.25 12.45
CA ARG A 19 -6.56 -6.97 12.84
C ARG A 19 -6.83 -6.89 14.35
N ALA A 20 -5.78 -6.85 15.17
CA ALA A 20 -5.89 -6.59 16.61
C ALA A 20 -6.18 -5.12 16.96
N ARG A 21 -6.45 -4.25 15.97
CA ARG A 21 -6.65 -2.80 16.12
C ARG A 21 -5.49 -2.06 16.79
N ALA A 22 -4.32 -2.69 16.89
CA ALA A 22 -3.12 -2.11 17.48
C ALA A 22 -2.38 -1.16 16.52
N LEU A 23 -2.80 -1.11 15.25
CA LEU A 23 -2.26 -0.23 14.22
C LEU A 23 -3.42 0.37 13.41
N ARG A 24 -3.34 1.68 13.14
CA ARG A 24 -4.18 2.34 12.14
C ARG A 24 -3.45 2.30 10.80
N VAL A 25 -4.04 1.64 9.82
CA VAL A 25 -3.53 1.63 8.44
C VAL A 25 -4.16 2.80 7.69
N ILE A 26 -3.32 3.53 6.97
CA ILE A 26 -3.72 4.60 6.05
C ILE A 26 -3.30 4.18 4.66
N THR A 27 -4.18 4.38 3.68
CA THR A 27 -3.92 4.12 2.26
C THR A 27 -4.68 5.15 1.43
N SER A 28 -4.64 5.01 0.10
CA SER A 28 -5.39 5.86 -0.82
C SER A 28 -5.83 5.07 -2.05
N SER A 29 -6.82 5.58 -2.77
CA SER A 29 -7.33 4.93 -3.99
C SER A 29 -6.21 4.63 -5.00
N PRO A 30 -5.28 5.57 -5.31
CA PRO A 30 -4.18 5.27 -6.25
C PRO A 30 -3.25 4.14 -5.78
N LEU A 31 -3.03 4.00 -4.47
CA LEU A 31 -2.22 2.92 -3.92
C LEU A 31 -2.93 1.56 -3.96
N LEU A 32 -4.25 1.55 -3.76
CA LEU A 32 -5.07 0.34 -3.93
C LEU A 32 -5.12 -0.09 -5.41
N ASP A 33 -5.20 0.87 -6.33
CA ASP A 33 -5.16 0.60 -7.77
C ASP A 33 -3.80 0.04 -8.20
N GLU A 34 -2.70 0.58 -7.67
CA GLU A 34 -1.37 0.01 -7.92
C GLU A 34 -1.26 -1.40 -7.35
N LEU A 35 -1.80 -1.66 -6.16
CA LEU A 35 -1.84 -3.00 -5.60
C LEU A 35 -2.63 -3.97 -6.51
N ALA A 36 -3.76 -3.54 -7.06
CA ALA A 36 -4.54 -4.31 -8.02
C ALA A 36 -3.72 -4.65 -9.27
N ARG A 37 -3.06 -3.65 -9.86
CA ARG A 37 -2.16 -3.84 -11.02
C ARG A 37 -1.01 -4.77 -10.71
N VAL A 38 -0.44 -4.70 -9.51
CA VAL A 38 0.64 -5.59 -9.06
C VAL A 38 0.12 -7.03 -8.97
N LEU A 39 -1.03 -7.26 -8.35
CA LEU A 39 -1.65 -8.59 -8.23
C LEU A 39 -2.02 -9.19 -9.59
N ALA A 40 -2.32 -8.38 -10.59
CA ALA A 40 -2.57 -8.85 -11.95
C ALA A 40 -1.30 -9.33 -12.70
N ARG A 41 -0.09 -9.10 -12.18
CA ARG A 41 1.16 -9.45 -12.89
C ARG A 41 1.35 -10.97 -12.98
N PRO A 42 1.60 -11.55 -14.17
CA PRO A 42 1.79 -13.00 -14.34
C PRO A 42 2.88 -13.61 -13.46
N ARG A 43 3.94 -12.85 -13.18
CA ARG A 43 5.04 -13.30 -12.30
C ARG A 43 4.57 -13.58 -10.87
N LEU A 44 3.56 -12.87 -10.35
CA LEU A 44 3.01 -13.15 -9.02
C LEU A 44 2.13 -14.39 -9.02
N GLN A 45 1.30 -14.56 -10.05
CA GLN A 45 0.47 -15.77 -10.21
C GLN A 45 1.33 -17.05 -10.28
N ARG A 46 2.53 -16.97 -10.87
CA ARG A 46 3.50 -18.09 -10.89
C ARG A 46 4.06 -18.44 -9.51
N VAL A 47 4.22 -17.47 -8.62
CA VAL A 47 4.77 -17.68 -7.27
C VAL A 47 3.69 -18.19 -6.31
N ARG A 48 2.49 -17.63 -6.42
CA ARG A 48 1.29 -18.05 -5.68
C ARG A 48 0.11 -17.90 -6.62
N PRO A 49 -0.50 -19.01 -7.08
CA PRO A 49 -1.75 -18.94 -7.81
C PRO A 49 -2.86 -18.38 -6.93
N PHE A 50 -3.67 -17.49 -7.49
CA PHE A 50 -4.91 -16.98 -6.91
C PHE A 50 -5.83 -16.57 -8.06
N THR A 51 -7.12 -16.62 -7.80
CA THR A 51 -8.17 -16.19 -8.71
C THR A 51 -8.29 -14.66 -8.71
N GLN A 52 -8.86 -14.12 -9.78
CA GLN A 52 -9.18 -12.69 -9.84
C GLN A 52 -10.15 -12.28 -8.72
N THR A 53 -11.08 -13.17 -8.34
CA THR A 53 -12.01 -12.97 -7.22
C THR A 53 -11.26 -12.84 -5.88
N GLU A 54 -10.29 -13.72 -5.61
CA GLU A 54 -9.48 -13.64 -4.39
C GLU A 54 -8.67 -12.34 -4.31
N ALA A 55 -8.12 -11.88 -5.44
CA ALA A 55 -7.41 -10.60 -5.49
C ALA A 55 -8.33 -9.41 -5.19
N HIS A 56 -9.54 -9.38 -5.77
CA HIS A 56 -10.53 -8.34 -5.51
C HIS A 56 -10.99 -8.35 -4.05
N LEU A 57 -11.34 -9.52 -3.50
CA LEU A 57 -11.72 -9.65 -2.09
C LEU A 57 -10.60 -9.16 -1.17
N TYR A 58 -9.34 -9.45 -1.50
CA TYR A 58 -8.20 -8.96 -0.75
C TYR A 58 -8.09 -7.44 -0.73
N ILE A 59 -8.29 -6.77 -1.87
CA ILE A 59 -8.29 -5.30 -1.95
C ILE A 59 -9.46 -4.72 -1.17
N MET A 60 -10.67 -5.28 -1.30
CA MET A 60 -11.85 -4.84 -0.55
C MET A 60 -11.66 -4.97 0.95
N MET A 61 -11.07 -6.07 1.43
CA MET A 61 -10.73 -6.25 2.84
C MET A 61 -9.75 -5.17 3.32
N ILE A 62 -8.77 -4.80 2.50
CA ILE A 62 -7.83 -3.74 2.86
C ILE A 62 -8.55 -2.40 2.96
N GLN A 63 -9.34 -2.07 1.94
CA GLN A 63 -10.10 -0.82 1.87
C GLN A 63 -11.04 -0.66 3.06
N ALA A 64 -11.76 -1.72 3.45
CA ALA A 64 -12.69 -1.70 4.57
C ALA A 64 -12.01 -1.53 5.94
N GLY A 65 -10.77 -2.00 6.09
CA GLY A 65 -10.03 -1.90 7.35
C GLY A 65 -9.16 -0.65 7.50
N ALA A 66 -8.95 0.09 6.41
CA ALA A 66 -7.99 1.19 6.33
C ALA A 66 -8.68 2.54 6.33
N ASN A 67 -7.97 3.58 6.77
CA ASN A 67 -8.35 4.95 6.47
C ASN A 67 -7.92 5.27 5.03
N VAL A 68 -8.88 5.39 4.13
CA VAL A 68 -8.63 5.65 2.70
C VAL A 68 -8.69 7.15 2.45
N ILE A 69 -7.56 7.69 1.99
CA ILE A 69 -7.39 9.10 1.67
C ILE A 69 -7.52 9.30 0.16
N THR A 70 -8.05 10.45 -0.23
CA THR A 70 -8.03 10.91 -1.63
C THR A 70 -6.95 11.97 -1.78
N PRO A 71 -5.73 11.61 -2.22
CA PRO A 71 -4.70 12.59 -2.56
C PRO A 71 -5.15 13.46 -3.73
N THR A 72 -4.73 14.73 -3.74
CA THR A 72 -5.04 15.67 -4.81
C THR A 72 -4.11 15.51 -6.01
N GLY A 73 -2.96 14.86 -5.83
CA GLY A 73 -1.93 14.70 -6.85
C GLY A 73 -1.11 15.97 -7.08
N GLN A 74 -1.21 16.96 -6.20
CA GLN A 74 -0.53 18.25 -6.33
C GLN A 74 0.87 18.27 -5.70
N LEU A 75 1.22 17.27 -4.90
CA LEU A 75 2.56 17.18 -4.32
C LEU A 75 3.59 16.87 -5.42
N GLN A 76 4.67 17.65 -5.46
CA GLN A 76 5.75 17.52 -6.46
C GLN A 76 7.12 17.64 -5.77
N VAL A 77 7.41 16.72 -4.85
CA VAL A 77 8.64 16.73 -4.04
C VAL A 77 9.62 15.66 -4.52
N CYS A 78 9.10 14.54 -4.99
CA CYS A 78 9.88 13.41 -5.47
C CYS A 78 10.18 13.56 -6.97
N ARG A 79 11.16 12.80 -7.47
CA ARG A 79 11.40 12.68 -8.92
C ARG A 79 10.32 11.82 -9.59
N ASP A 80 9.72 10.90 -8.84
CA ASP A 80 8.67 9.99 -9.30
C ASP A 80 7.34 10.44 -8.70
N ALA A 81 6.37 10.78 -9.57
CA ALA A 81 5.04 11.22 -9.15
C ALA A 81 4.29 10.14 -8.34
N THR A 82 4.64 8.86 -8.49
CA THR A 82 4.05 7.79 -7.69
C THR A 82 4.55 7.79 -6.24
N ASP A 83 5.78 8.26 -5.99
CA ASP A 83 6.30 8.46 -4.63
C ASP A 83 5.64 9.67 -3.96
N ASP A 84 5.34 10.73 -4.72
CA ASP A 84 4.58 11.87 -4.21
C ASP A 84 3.18 11.47 -3.74
N LEU A 85 2.49 10.56 -4.44
CA LEU A 85 1.19 10.05 -3.99
C LEU A 85 1.30 9.29 -2.65
N VAL A 86 2.39 8.58 -2.41
CA VAL A 86 2.65 7.91 -1.11
C VAL A 86 2.82 8.95 -0.01
N LEU A 87 3.62 9.99 -0.26
CA LEU A 87 3.88 11.06 0.71
C LEU A 87 2.64 11.89 0.98
N GLU A 88 1.90 12.28 -0.06
CA GLU A 88 0.67 13.05 0.08
C GLU A 88 -0.38 12.27 0.88
N THR A 89 -0.51 10.96 0.61
CA THR A 89 -1.37 10.06 1.40
C THR A 89 -0.97 10.06 2.88
N ALA A 90 0.33 10.00 3.17
CA ALA A 90 0.85 10.01 4.53
C ALA A 90 0.59 11.35 5.23
N LEU A 91 0.80 12.47 4.55
CA LEU A 91 0.60 13.83 5.06
C LEU A 91 -0.88 14.07 5.41
N LEU A 92 -1.77 13.86 4.44
CA LEU A 92 -3.21 14.05 4.62
C LEU A 92 -3.78 13.08 5.66
N GLY A 93 -3.27 11.85 5.71
CA GLY A 93 -3.65 10.85 6.70
C GLY A 93 -3.02 11.05 8.09
N ARG A 94 -2.08 12.00 8.25
CA ARG A 94 -1.28 12.21 9.46
C ARG A 94 -0.56 10.94 9.92
N ALA A 95 -0.02 10.18 8.98
CA ALA A 95 0.72 8.96 9.26
C ALA A 95 2.04 9.28 9.99
N LYS A 96 2.35 8.52 11.05
CA LYS A 96 3.63 8.65 11.77
C LYS A 96 4.79 7.95 11.07
N TYR A 97 4.48 6.96 10.23
CA TYR A 97 5.45 6.14 9.53
C TYR A 97 4.95 5.84 8.12
N VAL A 98 5.85 5.85 7.14
CA VAL A 98 5.60 5.39 5.78
C VAL A 98 6.27 4.04 5.61
N VAL A 99 5.52 3.05 5.11
CA VAL A 99 6.06 1.73 4.76
C VAL A 99 5.96 1.58 3.25
N SER A 100 7.10 1.69 2.56
CA SER A 100 7.20 1.45 1.13
C SER A 100 8.43 0.58 0.82
N ARG A 101 8.35 -0.17 -0.27
CA ARG A 101 9.47 -1.01 -0.75
C ARG A 101 10.48 -0.22 -1.57
N GLN A 102 10.07 0.91 -2.15
CA GLN A 102 10.89 1.86 -2.89
C GLN A 102 10.27 3.23 -2.65
N VAL A 103 10.90 4.06 -1.84
CA VAL A 103 10.77 5.52 -1.96
C VAL A 103 12.15 5.95 -2.41
N ARG A 104 12.25 6.53 -3.61
CA ARG A 104 13.52 7.04 -4.13
C ARG A 104 13.56 8.54 -3.92
N ASP A 105 14.62 9.00 -3.26
CA ASP A 105 15.05 10.40 -3.18
C ASP A 105 13.96 11.43 -2.85
N VAL A 106 13.82 11.74 -1.56
CA VAL A 106 13.19 13.00 -1.13
C VAL A 106 14.20 14.13 -1.42
N LYS A 107 13.87 15.07 -2.31
CA LYS A 107 14.66 16.30 -2.43
C LYS A 107 14.42 17.15 -1.17
N TYR A 108 15.34 17.10 -0.22
CA TYR A 108 15.44 18.16 0.77
C TYR A 108 16.01 19.39 0.06
N GLY A 109 15.16 20.38 -0.20
CA GLY A 109 15.61 21.73 -0.54
C GLY A 109 16.23 22.37 0.70
N THR A 110 17.50 22.76 0.60
CA THR A 110 18.09 23.85 1.40
C THR A 110 18.21 25.05 0.47
#